data_AF-A0A9P8UPA4-F1
#
_entry.id   AF-A0A9P8UPA4-F1
#
_cell.length_a   1.000
_cell.length_b   1.000
_cell.length_c   1.000
_cell.angle_alpha   90.00
_cell.angle_beta   90.00
_cell.angle_gamma   90.00
#
_symmetry.space_group_name_H-M   'P 1'
#
loop_
_entity.id
_entity.type
_entity.pdbx_description
1 polymer ?
#
loop_
_entity_poly.entity_id
_entity_poly.type
_entity_poly.pdbx_seq_one_letter_code
_entity_poly.pdbx_strand_id
1 'polypeptide(L)'
;MDYFSPRPGSPTPSVNATGITTGTDRLLTPIALQSPIESSVTTQEQRPGWVRAVTSETLHRANEEFFADVDDFPGEVNTIAFAFDIDGVLVKGREPLPGARESIKMLQENNIPFIFLTNGGGYTEKDHVAKLAQRLNVTLDENQFVQSHTPFRDLVPDYKDKWILALGGHGNSIRELARAYGFNKVVTSSDLMAEWEHIHPFPELTQAHHAEHGRRMEHHQSVEIAAILVWSTPRDWCLDLQVISDLLLSSGGKLGKKSVRNDTIHLPNNGYLQDGQPKLYFCNQDFEWATQHEHPRFAQGAFREALKGIWQYATNGKAKLEYIVIGKPTEAAYEYGEKTLYAYNNSLSEKSGMARRIKTVYMIGDNPESDVRGANTFKSRIGAEWKSILVESGVYEPGTKPTYEPTFIAKDVRDAVTQVLVREVVELQTNLMEGRLALLGLDNKEVEVFTSSEDESAI
;
A
#
# COMPACT_ATOMS: atom_id res chain seq x y z
N MET A 1 50.98 -8.00 21.48
CA MET A 1 51.61 -8.99 20.58
C MET A 1 51.59 -8.37 19.21
N ASP A 2 52.76 -7.90 18.78
CA ASP A 2 53.00 -7.13 17.56
C ASP A 2 53.09 -8.00 16.30
N TYR A 3 53.18 -7.29 15.16
CA TYR A 3 53.56 -7.66 13.78
C TYR A 3 52.37 -7.87 12.81
N PHE A 4 52.23 -7.20 11.66
CA PHE A 4 53.20 -6.57 10.73
C PHE A 4 52.62 -5.34 10.00
N SER A 5 53.50 -4.38 9.69
CA SER A 5 53.32 -3.29 8.71
C SER A 5 54.13 -3.55 7.41
N PRO A 6 53.84 -2.86 6.28
CA PRO A 6 54.21 -3.28 4.92
C PRO A 6 55.57 -2.73 4.44
N ARG A 7 56.10 -3.28 3.32
CA ARG A 7 57.29 -2.76 2.61
C ARG A 7 57.00 -2.37 1.15
N PRO A 8 57.81 -1.47 0.53
CA PRO A 8 57.49 -0.78 -0.73
C PRO A 8 58.33 -1.21 -1.96
N GLY A 9 57.80 -0.98 -3.17
CA GLY A 9 58.51 -0.34 -4.31
C GLY A 9 59.20 -1.16 -5.43
N SER A 10 58.50 -1.28 -6.59
CA SER A 10 58.96 -1.12 -8.02
C SER A 10 60.04 -2.05 -8.66
N PRO A 11 60.22 -2.14 -10.01
CA PRO A 11 59.56 -1.44 -11.13
C PRO A 11 59.05 -2.32 -12.32
N THR A 12 58.30 -1.68 -13.21
CA THR A 12 57.80 -2.14 -14.54
C THR A 12 58.89 -2.35 -15.60
N PRO A 13 58.61 -3.12 -16.67
CA PRO A 13 59.14 -2.83 -18.00
C PRO A 13 58.04 -2.55 -19.03
N SER A 14 58.28 -1.48 -19.79
CA SER A 14 57.61 -1.08 -21.02
C SER A 14 58.06 -1.92 -22.23
N VAL A 15 57.15 -2.33 -23.10
CA VAL A 15 57.47 -2.65 -24.51
C VAL A 15 56.39 -2.08 -25.43
N ASN A 16 56.84 -1.31 -26.43
CA ASN A 16 56.06 -0.67 -27.47
C ASN A 16 55.79 -1.60 -28.67
N ALA A 17 54.54 -1.52 -29.17
CA ALA A 17 54.05 -1.41 -30.54
C ALA A 17 54.72 -2.16 -31.74
N THR A 18 53.89 -2.92 -32.48
CA THR A 18 53.75 -2.91 -33.96
C THR A 18 52.36 -3.50 -34.32
N GLY A 19 51.44 -2.74 -34.96
CA GLY A 19 51.00 -2.88 -36.37
C GLY A 19 50.20 -4.17 -36.66
N ILE A 20 48.90 -4.17 -37.02
CA ILE A 20 48.37 -3.83 -38.36
C ILE A 20 46.81 -3.83 -38.32
N THR A 21 46.22 -2.94 -39.14
CA THR A 21 44.82 -2.68 -39.59
C THR A 21 43.97 -3.93 -39.90
N THR A 22 42.63 -4.00 -39.88
CA THR A 22 41.51 -3.18 -40.42
C THR A 22 40.18 -3.76 -39.90
N GLY A 23 39.12 -2.97 -39.73
CA GLY A 23 37.74 -3.54 -39.66
C GLY A 23 36.72 -2.66 -38.93
N THR A 24 35.95 -1.91 -39.70
CA THR A 24 34.80 -1.07 -39.31
C THR A 24 33.66 -1.87 -38.67
N ASP A 25 33.08 -1.40 -37.55
CA ASP A 25 31.65 -1.09 -37.49
C ASP A 25 31.19 -0.43 -36.17
N ARG A 26 30.61 0.76 -36.32
CA ARG A 26 29.52 1.41 -35.56
C ARG A 26 29.50 1.31 -34.03
N LEU A 27 30.17 2.26 -33.37
CA LEU A 27 29.80 2.72 -32.03
C LEU A 27 28.58 3.63 -32.11
N LEU A 28 27.45 3.18 -31.55
CA LEU A 28 26.28 4.00 -31.26
C LEU A 28 26.66 5.03 -30.18
N THR A 29 26.64 6.30 -30.57
CA THR A 29 26.76 7.45 -29.67
C THR A 29 25.50 7.54 -28.81
N PRO A 30 25.57 7.78 -27.49
CA PRO A 30 24.38 8.06 -26.69
C PRO A 30 23.85 9.43 -27.10
N ILE A 31 22.64 9.47 -27.65
CA ILE A 31 21.91 10.71 -27.92
C ILE A 31 21.60 11.35 -26.56
N ALA A 32 22.15 12.55 -26.37
CA ALA A 32 21.79 13.44 -25.27
C ALA A 32 20.31 13.81 -25.39
N LEU A 33 19.49 13.35 -24.45
CA LEU A 33 18.14 13.89 -24.22
C LEU A 33 18.30 15.24 -23.50
N GLN A 34 18.14 16.32 -24.26
CA GLN A 34 17.85 17.64 -23.71
C GLN A 34 16.44 17.62 -23.08
N SER A 35 16.33 18.19 -21.88
CA SER A 35 15.12 18.48 -21.10
C SER A 35 14.20 19.53 -21.81
N PRO A 36 12.97 19.87 -21.35
CA PRO A 36 12.33 19.57 -20.06
C PRO A 36 10.84 19.12 -20.12
N ILE A 37 10.34 18.47 -19.08
CA ILE A 37 8.92 18.60 -18.71
C ILE A 37 8.92 19.13 -17.29
N GLU A 38 8.54 20.40 -17.14
CA GLU A 38 8.18 20.97 -15.84
C GLU A 38 7.11 20.08 -15.22
N SER A 39 7.46 19.45 -14.11
CA SER A 39 6.55 18.65 -13.29
C SER A 39 5.56 19.60 -12.61
N SER A 40 4.40 19.81 -13.24
CA SER A 40 3.25 20.35 -12.53
C SER A 40 2.79 19.30 -11.51
N VAL A 41 3.29 19.42 -10.27
CA VAL A 41 2.80 18.67 -9.12
C VAL A 41 1.38 19.14 -8.88
N THR A 42 0.41 18.25 -9.10
CA THR A 42 -1.00 18.54 -8.88
C THR A 42 -1.21 18.76 -7.37
N THR A 43 -1.45 20.01 -6.96
CA THR A 43 -1.74 20.33 -5.56
C THR A 43 -3.10 19.77 -5.15
N GLN A 44 -3.37 19.62 -3.84
CA GLN A 44 -4.67 19.19 -3.32
C GLN A 44 -5.83 20.04 -3.90
N GLU A 45 -5.56 21.30 -4.25
CA GLU A 45 -6.47 22.26 -4.89
C GLU A 45 -6.78 21.99 -6.37
N GLN A 46 -6.12 21.04 -7.01
CA GLN A 46 -6.34 20.68 -8.42
C GLN A 46 -7.06 19.34 -8.60
N ARG A 47 -7.33 18.59 -7.52
CA ARG A 47 -8.15 17.37 -7.56
C ARG A 47 -9.64 17.71 -7.57
N PRO A 48 -10.50 16.91 -8.25
CA PRO A 48 -11.95 17.05 -8.17
C PRO A 48 -12.44 17.09 -6.72
N GLY A 49 -13.49 17.87 -6.44
CA GLY A 49 -13.98 18.12 -5.08
C GLY A 49 -14.30 16.85 -4.29
N TRP A 50 -14.85 15.82 -4.94
CA TRP A 50 -15.16 14.53 -4.32
C TRP A 50 -13.93 13.76 -3.84
N VAL A 51 -12.79 13.88 -4.54
CA VAL A 51 -11.51 13.23 -4.13
C VAL A 51 -10.97 13.88 -2.86
N ARG A 52 -11.22 15.18 -2.65
CA ARG A 52 -10.82 15.87 -1.41
C ARG A 52 -11.63 15.35 -0.22
N ALA A 53 -12.92 15.09 -0.41
CA ALA A 53 -13.82 14.56 0.61
C ALA A 53 -13.44 13.14 1.08
N VAL A 54 -12.80 12.33 0.22
CA VAL A 54 -12.25 11.02 0.62
C VAL A 54 -11.12 11.15 1.66
N THR A 55 -10.38 12.27 1.64
CA THR A 55 -9.07 12.42 2.29
C THR A 55 -9.02 13.30 3.56
N SER A 56 -10.16 13.73 4.12
CA SER A 56 -10.12 14.73 5.18
C SER A 56 -10.12 14.21 6.62
N GLU A 57 -10.68 13.04 6.96
CA GLU A 57 -10.94 12.70 8.39
C GLU A 57 -10.94 11.20 8.77
N THR A 58 -10.51 10.26 7.91
CA THR A 58 -10.59 8.80 8.19
C THR A 58 -9.74 8.34 9.39
N LEU A 59 -8.61 8.99 9.67
CA LEU A 59 -7.77 8.66 10.83
C LEU A 59 -8.21 9.34 12.14
N HIS A 60 -9.04 10.38 12.08
CA HIS A 60 -9.43 11.19 13.23
C HIS A 60 -10.93 11.49 13.22
N ARG A 61 -11.70 10.63 13.91
CA ARG A 61 -13.16 10.60 14.12
C ARG A 61 -13.95 9.86 13.03
N ALA A 62 -15.05 9.24 13.46
CA ALA A 62 -16.02 8.59 12.60
C ALA A 62 -16.48 9.61 11.55
N ASN A 63 -16.07 9.37 10.31
CA ASN A 63 -16.34 10.18 9.15
C ASN A 63 -17.81 10.03 8.72
N GLU A 64 -18.75 10.32 9.62
CA GLU A 64 -20.19 10.18 9.40
C GLU A 64 -20.67 11.17 8.33
N GLU A 65 -20.04 12.35 8.17
CA GLU A 65 -20.46 13.37 7.20
C GLU A 65 -20.28 12.95 5.73
N PHE A 66 -19.22 12.22 5.36
CA PHE A 66 -19.08 11.72 3.97
C PHE A 66 -20.17 10.70 3.62
N PHE A 67 -20.58 9.91 4.61
CA PHE A 67 -21.60 8.87 4.43
C PHE A 67 -23.01 9.36 4.75
N ALA A 68 -23.17 10.60 5.22
CA ALA A 68 -24.46 11.18 5.58
C ALA A 68 -25.38 11.36 4.35
N ASP A 69 -24.80 11.47 3.15
CA ASP A 69 -25.51 11.60 1.88
C ASP A 69 -25.74 10.25 1.16
N VAL A 70 -25.48 9.12 1.82
CA VAL A 70 -25.82 7.77 1.29
C VAL A 70 -27.31 7.51 1.52
N ASP A 71 -28.15 8.37 0.96
CA ASP A 71 -29.60 8.20 0.95
C ASP A 71 -30.00 7.18 -0.12
N ASP A 72 -30.97 6.32 0.21
CA ASP A 72 -31.56 5.35 -0.71
C ASP A 72 -32.38 6.12 -1.77
N PHE A 73 -31.78 6.41 -2.93
CA PHE A 73 -32.50 7.08 -4.01
C PHE A 73 -33.48 6.09 -4.68
N PRO A 74 -34.78 6.43 -4.80
CA PRO A 74 -35.73 5.60 -5.51
C PRO A 74 -35.30 5.44 -6.98
N GLY A 75 -34.97 4.21 -7.39
CA GLY A 75 -34.60 3.88 -8.78
C GLY A 75 -33.15 3.43 -8.99
N GLU A 76 -32.35 3.27 -7.93
CA GLU A 76 -31.01 2.70 -8.04
C GLU A 76 -31.02 1.22 -8.41
N VAL A 77 -30.08 0.83 -9.29
CA VAL A 77 -29.86 -0.58 -9.64
C VAL A 77 -28.74 -1.14 -8.79
N ASN A 78 -28.98 -2.29 -8.14
CA ASN A 78 -27.95 -2.98 -7.38
C ASN A 78 -26.81 -3.43 -8.29
N THR A 79 -25.57 -3.27 -7.83
CA THR A 79 -24.37 -3.71 -8.52
C THR A 79 -23.39 -4.36 -7.55
N ILE A 80 -22.52 -5.19 -8.08
CA ILE A 80 -21.35 -5.70 -7.37
C ILE A 80 -20.14 -4.83 -7.68
N ALA A 81 -19.11 -4.94 -6.85
CA ALA A 81 -17.84 -4.29 -7.07
C ALA A 81 -16.66 -5.16 -6.67
N PHE A 82 -15.46 -4.78 -7.10
CA PHE A 82 -14.23 -5.49 -6.77
C PHE A 82 -13.19 -4.57 -6.11
N ALA A 83 -12.46 -5.10 -5.15
CA ALA A 83 -11.23 -4.51 -4.66
C ALA A 83 -10.09 -5.50 -4.92
N PHE A 84 -9.02 -5.05 -5.55
CA PHE A 84 -7.88 -5.89 -5.91
C PHE A 84 -6.66 -5.52 -5.06
N ASP A 85 -6.04 -6.51 -4.43
CA ASP A 85 -4.59 -6.40 -4.21
C ASP A 85 -3.83 -6.44 -5.55
N ILE A 86 -2.57 -6.04 -5.55
CA ILE A 86 -1.74 -5.92 -6.75
C ILE A 86 -0.68 -7.02 -6.81
N ASP A 87 0.17 -7.12 -5.79
CA ASP A 87 1.37 -7.96 -5.80
C ASP A 87 0.99 -9.39 -5.40
N GLY A 88 1.11 -10.34 -6.32
CA GLY A 88 0.61 -11.72 -6.12
C GLY A 88 -0.80 -11.96 -6.64
N VAL A 89 -1.53 -10.90 -7.03
CA VAL A 89 -2.88 -11.00 -7.65
C VAL A 89 -2.88 -10.59 -9.12
N LEU A 90 -2.38 -9.38 -9.42
CA LEU A 90 -2.36 -8.83 -10.77
C LEU A 90 -0.99 -8.90 -11.41
N VAL A 91 0.06 -8.79 -10.60
CA VAL A 91 1.46 -8.79 -11.05
C VAL A 91 2.34 -9.59 -10.10
N LYS A 92 3.44 -10.13 -10.61
CA LYS A 92 4.55 -10.68 -9.82
C LYS A 92 5.81 -9.87 -10.11
N GLY A 93 6.08 -8.89 -9.26
CA GLY A 93 7.17 -7.92 -9.45
C GLY A 93 6.90 -6.96 -10.60
N ARG A 94 7.41 -7.25 -11.81
CA ARG A 94 7.18 -6.43 -13.03
C ARG A 94 6.29 -7.10 -14.05
N GLU A 95 6.10 -8.41 -13.94
CA GLU A 95 5.38 -9.20 -14.92
C GLU A 95 3.90 -9.28 -14.54
N PRO A 96 2.97 -9.05 -15.48
CA PRO A 96 1.56 -9.28 -15.25
C PRO A 96 1.28 -10.78 -15.08
N LEU A 97 0.40 -11.12 -14.13
CA LEU A 97 -0.05 -12.49 -13.95
C LEU A 97 -1.06 -12.88 -15.07
N PRO A 98 -1.09 -14.16 -15.49
CA PRO A 98 -2.02 -14.62 -16.52
C PRO A 98 -3.46 -14.27 -16.17
N GLY A 99 -4.21 -13.71 -17.13
CA GLY A 99 -5.61 -13.36 -16.93
C GLY A 99 -5.87 -12.03 -16.22
N ALA A 100 -4.84 -11.37 -15.66
CA ALA A 100 -5.01 -10.09 -14.96
C ALA A 100 -5.51 -8.99 -15.90
N ARG A 101 -4.90 -8.86 -17.08
CA ARG A 101 -5.31 -7.88 -18.10
C ARG A 101 -6.75 -8.11 -18.54
N GLU A 102 -7.08 -9.35 -18.88
CA GLU A 102 -8.39 -9.75 -19.39
C GLU A 102 -9.48 -9.50 -18.33
N SER A 103 -9.19 -9.79 -17.06
CA SER A 103 -10.10 -9.56 -15.96
C SER A 103 -10.41 -8.07 -15.78
N ILE A 104 -9.38 -7.21 -15.75
CA ILE A 104 -9.57 -5.76 -15.62
C ILE A 104 -10.35 -5.21 -16.82
N LYS A 105 -10.03 -5.62 -18.05
CA LYS A 105 -10.78 -5.20 -19.24
C LYS A 105 -12.23 -5.63 -19.19
N MET A 106 -12.50 -6.86 -18.79
CA MET A 106 -13.86 -7.38 -18.67
C MET A 106 -14.70 -6.54 -17.69
N LEU A 107 -14.14 -6.14 -16.54
CA LEU A 107 -14.84 -5.25 -15.60
C LEU A 107 -15.09 -3.87 -16.20
N GLN A 108 -14.12 -3.31 -16.92
CA GLN A 108 -14.27 -2.01 -17.60
C GLN A 108 -15.35 -2.05 -18.69
N GLU A 109 -15.33 -3.06 -19.56
CA GLU A 109 -16.28 -3.24 -20.66
C GLU A 109 -17.72 -3.40 -20.16
N ASN A 110 -17.91 -3.96 -18.95
CA ASN A 110 -19.20 -4.15 -18.32
C ASN A 110 -19.57 -3.05 -17.31
N ASN A 111 -18.77 -1.98 -17.19
CA ASN A 111 -18.96 -0.90 -16.22
C ASN A 111 -19.13 -1.40 -14.77
N ILE A 112 -18.43 -2.46 -14.39
CA ILE A 112 -18.44 -2.98 -13.03
C ILE A 112 -17.43 -2.17 -12.20
N PRO A 113 -17.84 -1.52 -11.09
CA PRO A 113 -16.94 -0.73 -10.26
C PRO A 113 -15.80 -1.57 -9.68
N PHE A 114 -14.58 -1.04 -9.71
CA PHE A 114 -13.46 -1.65 -9.02
C PHE A 114 -12.39 -0.64 -8.59
N ILE A 115 -11.63 -1.02 -7.56
CA ILE A 115 -10.46 -0.29 -7.07
C ILE A 115 -9.26 -1.22 -6.86
N PHE A 116 -8.08 -0.63 -6.73
CA PHE A 116 -6.86 -1.28 -6.28
C PHE A 116 -6.58 -0.85 -4.83
N LEU A 117 -6.58 -1.81 -3.91
CA LEU A 117 -6.31 -1.60 -2.49
C LEU A 117 -5.04 -2.38 -2.12
N THR A 118 -3.91 -1.69 -2.08
CA THR A 118 -2.58 -2.31 -1.95
C THR A 118 -1.83 -1.83 -0.72
N ASN A 119 -1.13 -2.75 -0.05
CA ASN A 119 -0.12 -2.41 0.98
C ASN A 119 1.25 -2.06 0.37
N GLY A 120 1.39 -2.12 -0.96
CA GLY A 120 2.51 -1.57 -1.70
C GLY A 120 2.55 -0.03 -1.63
N GLY A 121 3.70 0.56 -1.93
CA GLY A 121 3.93 2.00 -1.74
C GLY A 121 5.25 2.51 -2.29
N GLY A 122 5.50 3.81 -2.08
CA GLY A 122 6.77 4.46 -2.41
C GLY A 122 6.80 5.24 -3.73
N TYR A 123 5.63 5.39 -4.36
CA TYR A 123 5.41 6.23 -5.54
C TYR A 123 4.20 7.13 -5.29
N THR A 124 4.09 8.22 -6.05
CA THR A 124 2.82 8.95 -6.13
C THR A 124 1.75 8.03 -6.73
N GLU A 125 0.48 8.26 -6.39
CA GLU A 125 -0.63 7.48 -6.96
C GLU A 125 -0.58 7.52 -8.49
N LYS A 126 -0.38 8.71 -9.07
CA LYS A 126 -0.20 8.93 -10.51
C LYS A 126 0.91 8.06 -11.12
N ASP A 127 2.10 8.03 -10.51
CA ASP A 127 3.22 7.24 -11.03
C ASP A 127 2.96 5.73 -10.90
N HIS A 128 2.29 5.32 -9.82
CA HIS A 128 1.94 3.92 -9.63
C HIS A 128 0.90 3.46 -10.65
N VAL A 129 -0.13 4.27 -10.88
CA VAL A 129 -1.16 4.03 -11.91
C VAL A 129 -0.53 3.90 -13.28
N ALA A 130 0.34 4.83 -13.66
CA ALA A 130 1.02 4.79 -14.96
C ALA A 130 1.83 3.49 -15.15
N LYS A 131 2.52 3.04 -14.10
CA LYS A 131 3.29 1.78 -14.12
C LYS A 131 2.38 0.56 -14.23
N LEU A 132 1.30 0.48 -13.44
CA LEU A 132 0.40 -0.66 -13.49
C LEU A 132 -0.36 -0.72 -14.82
N ALA A 133 -0.85 0.42 -15.29
CA ALA A 133 -1.50 0.57 -16.59
C ALA A 133 -0.59 0.10 -17.74
N GLN A 134 0.70 0.48 -17.71
CA GLN A 134 1.68 0.02 -18.69
C GLN A 134 1.89 -1.50 -18.63
N ARG A 135 2.03 -2.08 -17.43
CA ARG A 135 2.26 -3.53 -17.25
C ARG A 135 1.07 -4.36 -17.72
N LEU A 136 -0.14 -3.93 -17.37
CA LEU A 136 -1.39 -4.62 -17.74
C LEU A 136 -1.85 -4.27 -19.16
N ASN A 137 -1.28 -3.25 -19.80
CA ASN A 137 -1.68 -2.74 -21.10
C ASN A 137 -3.21 -2.45 -21.16
N VAL A 138 -3.64 -1.63 -20.21
CA VAL A 138 -5.00 -1.09 -20.01
C VAL A 138 -4.93 0.39 -19.60
N THR A 139 -6.05 1.10 -19.66
CA THR A 139 -6.15 2.47 -19.10
C THR A 139 -6.71 2.36 -17.69
N LEU A 140 -6.14 3.07 -16.73
CA LEU A 140 -6.59 3.09 -15.33
C LEU A 140 -6.76 4.54 -14.86
N ASP A 141 -7.72 4.77 -13.97
CA ASP A 141 -7.92 6.07 -13.33
C ASP A 141 -7.12 6.15 -12.02
N GLU A 142 -6.46 7.29 -11.77
CA GLU A 142 -5.73 7.54 -10.52
C GLU A 142 -6.64 7.40 -9.30
N ASN A 143 -7.92 7.74 -9.45
CA ASN A 143 -8.91 7.68 -8.39
C ASN A 143 -9.44 6.27 -8.11
N GLN A 144 -8.83 5.24 -8.69
CA GLN A 144 -9.09 3.85 -8.34
C GLN A 144 -8.04 3.28 -7.37
N PHE A 145 -7.01 4.04 -7.02
CA PHE A 145 -5.87 3.52 -6.26
C PHE A 145 -5.86 3.99 -4.81
N VAL A 146 -5.74 3.03 -3.91
CA VAL A 146 -5.45 3.23 -2.50
C VAL A 146 -4.18 2.47 -2.17
N GLN A 147 -3.10 3.21 -1.90
CA GLN A 147 -1.83 2.66 -1.47
C GLN A 147 -1.73 2.67 0.06
N SER A 148 -0.80 1.89 0.59
CA SER A 148 -0.48 1.82 2.02
C SER A 148 -0.44 3.19 2.70
N HIS A 149 0.28 4.14 2.09
CA HIS A 149 0.49 5.47 2.63
C HIS A 149 -0.60 6.49 2.26
N THR A 150 -1.54 6.19 1.36
CA THR A 150 -2.60 7.12 0.95
C THR A 150 -3.37 7.71 2.15
N PRO A 151 -3.67 6.94 3.21
CA PRO A 151 -4.29 7.48 4.42
C PRO A 151 -3.46 8.50 5.22
N PHE A 152 -2.15 8.61 4.99
CA PHE A 152 -1.34 9.66 5.64
C PHE A 152 -1.78 11.08 5.23
N ARG A 153 -2.61 11.24 4.19
CA ARG A 153 -3.24 12.52 3.86
C ARG A 153 -4.06 13.08 5.03
N ASP A 154 -4.71 12.23 5.82
CA ASP A 154 -5.47 12.65 7.01
C ASP A 154 -4.59 13.17 8.14
N LEU A 155 -3.28 12.92 8.10
CA LEU A 155 -2.33 13.42 9.08
C LEU A 155 -1.84 14.84 8.73
N VAL A 156 -2.11 15.33 7.52
CA VAL A 156 -1.67 16.66 7.08
C VAL A 156 -2.24 17.77 7.98
N PRO A 157 -3.53 17.81 8.36
CA PRO A 157 -4.04 18.84 9.27
C PRO A 157 -3.25 18.96 10.58
N ASP A 158 -2.76 17.85 11.13
CA ASP A 158 -2.03 17.84 12.40
C ASP A 158 -0.54 18.17 12.29
N TYR A 159 0.08 17.86 11.15
CA TYR A 159 1.53 17.96 10.96
C TYR A 159 2.00 18.81 9.78
N LYS A 160 1.10 19.50 9.05
CA LYS A 160 1.42 20.33 7.87
C LYS A 160 2.66 21.20 8.07
N ASP A 161 2.71 21.93 9.18
CA ASP A 161 3.78 22.88 9.51
C ASP A 161 4.68 22.43 10.67
N LYS A 162 4.63 21.13 11.02
CA LYS A 162 5.52 20.49 12.01
C LYS A 162 6.53 19.61 11.29
N TRP A 163 7.72 19.47 11.88
CA TRP A 163 8.73 18.59 11.30
C TRP A 163 8.30 17.13 11.41
N ILE A 164 8.24 16.45 10.27
CA ILE A 164 8.06 15.00 10.21
C ILE A 164 9.35 14.33 9.71
N LEU A 165 9.64 13.15 10.25
CA LEU A 165 10.63 12.25 9.68
C LEU A 165 9.91 11.30 8.73
N ALA A 166 10.20 11.40 7.43
CA ALA A 166 9.70 10.49 6.41
C ALA A 166 10.74 9.41 6.11
N LEU A 167 10.37 8.15 6.33
CA LEU A 167 11.22 6.98 6.11
C LEU A 167 10.67 6.11 4.98
N GLY A 168 11.58 5.41 4.28
CA GLY A 168 11.25 4.63 3.09
C GLY A 168 11.67 5.31 1.77
N GLY A 169 11.21 4.76 0.66
CA GLY A 169 11.45 5.27 -0.69
C GLY A 169 12.87 5.00 -1.22
N HIS A 170 13.23 5.76 -2.25
CA HIS A 170 14.59 5.81 -2.80
C HIS A 170 14.89 7.24 -3.26
N GLY A 171 15.95 7.81 -2.72
CA GLY A 171 16.38 9.17 -3.03
C GLY A 171 15.37 10.20 -2.55
N ASN A 172 15.03 11.18 -3.39
CA ASN A 172 14.09 12.24 -3.01
C ASN A 172 12.61 11.84 -3.09
N SER A 173 12.28 10.63 -3.59
CA SER A 173 10.89 10.27 -3.92
C SER A 173 9.94 10.40 -2.73
N ILE A 174 10.38 10.01 -1.54
CA ILE A 174 9.52 10.04 -0.35
C ILE A 174 9.32 11.44 0.21
N ARG A 175 10.34 12.30 0.07
CA ARG A 175 10.22 13.70 0.43
C ARG A 175 9.23 14.41 -0.48
N GLU A 176 9.36 14.17 -1.79
CA GLU A 176 8.48 14.75 -2.80
C GLU A 176 7.05 14.27 -2.63
N LEU A 177 6.84 12.99 -2.34
CA LEU A 177 5.53 12.42 -2.04
C LEU A 177 4.90 13.07 -0.80
N ALA A 178 5.63 13.16 0.31
CA ALA A 178 5.14 13.81 1.52
C ALA A 178 4.79 15.29 1.28
N ARG A 179 5.61 16.01 0.51
CA ARG A 179 5.31 17.40 0.12
C ARG A 179 4.08 17.50 -0.78
N ALA A 180 3.91 16.57 -1.72
CA ALA A 180 2.73 16.51 -2.59
C ALA A 180 1.45 16.24 -1.80
N TYR A 181 1.53 15.54 -0.66
CA TYR A 181 0.40 15.38 0.25
C TYR A 181 0.09 16.65 1.05
N GLY A 182 1.08 17.53 1.24
CA GLY A 182 0.93 18.82 1.93
C GLY A 182 1.80 18.98 3.18
N PHE A 183 2.71 18.06 3.47
CA PHE A 183 3.67 18.24 4.56
C PHE A 183 4.78 19.24 4.14
N ASN A 184 4.82 20.40 4.76
CA ASN A 184 5.77 21.46 4.41
C ASN A 184 7.18 21.20 4.97
N LYS A 185 7.25 20.59 6.15
CA LYS A 185 8.49 20.37 6.91
C LYS A 185 8.84 18.88 6.97
N VAL A 186 9.52 18.40 5.93
CA VAL A 186 9.89 16.98 5.76
C VAL A 186 11.39 16.79 5.88
N VAL A 187 11.80 15.92 6.80
CA VAL A 187 13.17 15.42 7.00
C VAL A 187 13.22 13.96 6.56
N THR A 188 14.33 13.53 5.96
CA THR A 188 14.60 12.11 5.67
C THR A 188 15.88 11.66 6.37
N SER A 189 16.14 10.35 6.43
CA SER A 189 17.39 9.82 6.99
C SER A 189 18.65 10.36 6.30
N SER A 190 18.55 10.70 5.01
CA SER A 190 19.66 11.35 4.28
C SER A 190 19.98 12.75 4.82
N ASP A 191 18.98 13.53 5.23
CA ASP A 191 19.23 14.86 5.84
C ASP A 191 19.92 14.73 7.18
N LEU A 192 19.47 13.75 7.99
CA LEU A 192 20.05 13.50 9.30
C LEU A 192 21.52 13.06 9.16
N MET A 193 21.83 12.19 8.18
CA MET A 193 23.20 11.78 7.91
C MET A 193 24.08 12.91 7.36
N ALA A 194 23.51 13.84 6.58
CA ALA A 194 24.24 15.02 6.10
C ALA A 194 24.59 16.01 7.22
N GLU A 195 23.82 16.00 8.31
CA GLU A 195 24.00 16.84 9.49
C GLU A 195 24.89 16.18 10.56
N TRP A 196 24.73 14.88 10.79
CA TRP A 196 25.43 14.12 11.82
C TRP A 196 26.22 12.95 11.21
N GLU A 197 27.51 13.18 10.95
CA GLU A 197 28.42 12.20 10.32
C GLU A 197 28.50 10.85 11.05
N HIS A 198 28.27 10.85 12.37
CA HIS A 198 28.34 9.65 13.21
C HIS A 198 26.97 9.21 13.75
N ILE A 199 25.88 9.58 13.09
CA ILE A 199 24.53 9.18 13.49
C ILE A 199 24.32 7.66 13.48
N HIS A 200 25.05 6.95 12.62
CA HIS A 200 25.17 5.49 12.66
C HIS A 200 26.60 5.06 12.28
N PRO A 201 27.09 3.93 12.82
CA PRO A 201 28.52 3.57 12.73
C PRO A 201 28.95 2.93 11.40
N PHE A 202 28.02 2.60 10.49
CA PHE A 202 28.32 1.81 9.28
C PHE A 202 27.79 2.45 7.99
N PRO A 203 28.26 3.65 7.62
CA PRO A 203 27.76 4.38 6.46
C PRO A 203 28.28 3.84 5.11
N GLU A 204 29.26 2.94 5.09
CA GLU A 204 30.08 2.65 3.90
C GLU A 204 29.27 2.17 2.69
N LEU A 205 28.16 1.45 2.93
CA LEU A 205 27.30 0.93 1.87
C LEU A 205 26.26 1.94 1.36
N THR A 206 25.93 2.96 2.15
CA THR A 206 24.83 3.91 1.87
C THR A 206 25.30 5.37 1.77
N GLN A 207 26.59 5.63 2.02
CA GLN A 207 27.18 6.97 2.04
C GLN A 207 26.93 7.75 0.75
N ALA A 208 27.13 7.12 -0.42
CA ALA A 208 26.92 7.81 -1.70
C ALA A 208 25.47 8.28 -1.87
N HIS A 209 24.51 7.45 -1.47
CA HIS A 209 23.08 7.77 -1.51
C HIS A 209 22.74 8.96 -0.63
N HIS A 210 23.20 8.92 0.62
CA HIS A 210 22.91 9.96 1.60
C HIS A 210 23.64 11.28 1.27
N ALA A 211 24.85 11.22 0.69
CA ALA A 211 25.56 12.40 0.20
C ALA A 211 24.85 13.07 -0.99
N GLU A 212 24.23 12.29 -1.87
CA GLU A 212 23.50 12.81 -3.04
C GLU A 212 22.15 13.44 -2.65
N HIS A 213 21.46 12.87 -1.65
CA HIS A 213 20.06 13.23 -1.37
C HIS A 213 19.85 13.97 -0.04
N GLY A 214 20.87 14.02 0.81
CA GLY A 214 20.84 14.72 2.09
C GLY A 214 20.92 16.23 1.93
N ARG A 215 20.11 16.96 2.70
CA ARG A 215 20.05 18.42 2.70
C ARG A 215 20.35 18.92 4.10
N ARG A 216 21.46 19.65 4.26
CA ARG A 216 21.81 20.29 5.53
C ARG A 216 20.77 21.33 5.90
N MET A 217 20.44 21.41 7.18
CA MET A 217 19.43 22.32 7.69
C MET A 217 20.09 23.50 8.40
N GLU A 218 19.80 24.73 7.98
CA GLU A 218 20.42 25.95 8.54
C GLU A 218 20.24 26.09 10.06
N HIS A 219 19.18 25.49 10.63
CA HIS A 219 18.86 25.54 12.05
C HIS A 219 18.52 24.15 12.63
N HIS A 220 19.34 23.12 12.37
CA HIS A 220 19.08 21.74 12.81
C HIS A 220 18.81 21.60 14.32
N GLN A 221 19.42 22.42 15.18
CA GLN A 221 19.22 22.38 16.64
C GLN A 221 17.79 22.76 17.08
N SER A 222 17.03 23.40 16.19
CA SER A 222 15.62 23.77 16.42
C SER A 222 14.62 22.73 15.89
N VAL A 223 15.10 21.66 15.25
CA VAL A 223 14.23 20.64 14.67
C VAL A 223 13.68 19.73 15.76
N GLU A 224 12.38 19.85 16.00
CA GLU A 224 11.59 18.99 16.87
C GLU A 224 10.72 18.09 16.00
N ILE A 225 11.11 16.82 15.85
CA ILE A 225 10.35 15.85 15.06
C ILE A 225 9.05 15.54 15.82
N ALA A 226 7.92 15.89 15.24
CA ALA A 226 6.59 15.70 15.82
C ALA A 226 5.99 14.33 15.48
N ALA A 227 6.36 13.76 14.34
CA ALA A 227 5.94 12.42 13.93
C ALA A 227 6.98 11.74 13.04
N ILE A 228 7.03 10.41 13.14
CA ILE A 228 7.81 9.52 12.27
C ILE A 228 6.80 8.77 11.41
N LEU A 229 6.90 8.93 10.10
CA LEU A 229 6.02 8.30 9.12
C LEU A 229 6.85 7.34 8.28
N VAL A 230 6.57 6.05 8.38
CA VAL A 230 7.25 5.01 7.59
C VAL A 230 6.38 4.68 6.38
N TRP A 231 6.71 5.27 5.23
CA TRP A 231 5.88 5.27 4.02
C TRP A 231 6.08 4.04 3.11
N SER A 232 7.19 3.35 3.27
CA SER A 232 7.48 2.06 2.65
C SER A 232 8.50 1.33 3.50
N THR A 233 8.82 0.08 3.20
CA THR A 233 9.96 -0.60 3.84
C THR A 233 11.23 0.24 3.61
N PRO A 234 11.94 0.66 4.67
CA PRO A 234 13.19 1.40 4.52
C PRO A 234 14.30 0.51 3.94
N ARG A 235 15.33 1.14 3.36
CA ARG A 235 16.43 0.42 2.68
C ARG A 235 17.71 0.33 3.52
N ASP A 236 17.94 1.30 4.40
CA ASP A 236 19.03 1.26 5.38
C ASP A 236 18.45 1.00 6.76
N TRP A 237 18.14 -0.27 7.03
CA TRP A 237 17.51 -0.65 8.30
C TRP A 237 18.37 -0.26 9.50
N CYS A 238 19.70 -0.27 9.37
CA CYS A 238 20.58 0.08 10.49
C CYS A 238 20.41 1.56 10.86
N LEU A 239 20.53 2.47 9.89
CA LEU A 239 20.33 3.89 10.11
C LEU A 239 18.90 4.21 10.57
N ASP A 240 17.91 3.68 9.85
CA ASP A 240 16.51 4.03 10.11
C ASP A 240 16.03 3.51 11.47
N LEU A 241 16.44 2.30 11.90
CA LEU A 241 16.12 1.78 13.25
C LEU A 241 16.85 2.56 14.36
N GLN A 242 18.10 2.96 14.14
CA GLN A 242 18.88 3.78 15.08
C GLN A 242 18.19 5.13 15.31
N VAL A 243 17.86 5.84 14.22
CA VAL A 243 17.20 7.16 14.28
C VAL A 243 15.84 7.07 14.95
N ILE A 244 15.01 6.07 14.62
CA ILE A 244 13.72 5.89 15.29
C ILE A 244 13.94 5.69 16.79
N SER A 245 14.88 4.82 17.18
CA SER A 245 15.17 4.54 18.59
C SER A 245 15.63 5.80 19.34
N ASP A 246 16.52 6.59 18.75
CA ASP A 246 17.00 7.83 19.34
C ASP A 246 15.88 8.86 19.53
N LEU A 247 14.99 9.00 18.54
CA LEU A 247 13.83 9.89 18.64
C LEU A 247 12.82 9.44 19.69
N LEU A 248 12.54 8.14 19.77
CA LEU A 248 11.62 7.59 20.77
C LEU A 248 12.20 7.60 22.20
N LEU A 249 13.52 7.72 22.34
CA LEU A 249 14.20 7.95 23.63
C LEU A 249 14.47 9.43 23.91
N SER A 250 14.20 10.32 22.96
CA SER A 250 14.53 11.74 23.05
C SER A 250 13.61 12.52 23.98
N SER A 251 13.91 13.79 24.22
CA SER A 251 13.05 14.79 24.86
C SER A 251 12.52 15.74 23.78
N GLY A 252 11.21 15.79 23.59
CA GLY A 252 10.54 16.69 22.64
C GLY A 252 10.83 16.39 21.16
N GLY A 253 11.21 15.16 20.81
CA GLY A 253 11.55 14.80 19.43
C GLY A 253 12.85 15.42 18.91
N LYS A 254 13.74 15.86 19.83
CA LYS A 254 15.05 16.44 19.49
C LYS A 254 16.10 15.35 19.41
N LEU A 255 16.66 15.15 18.23
CA LEU A 255 17.76 14.22 18.03
C LEU A 255 18.95 14.61 18.93
N GLY A 256 19.61 13.62 19.54
CA GLY A 256 20.75 13.84 20.44
C GLY A 256 20.39 14.28 21.87
N LYS A 257 19.12 14.55 22.19
CA LYS A 257 18.67 14.92 23.54
C LYS A 257 17.86 13.80 24.17
N LYS A 258 18.49 12.89 24.91
CA LYS A 258 17.80 11.80 25.62
C LYS A 258 16.90 12.34 26.74
N SER A 259 15.69 11.81 26.89
CA SER A 259 14.80 12.20 27.98
C SER A 259 15.32 11.69 29.33
N VAL A 260 15.28 12.58 30.33
CA VAL A 260 15.53 12.25 31.74
C VAL A 260 14.35 11.50 32.38
N ARG A 261 13.19 11.44 31.70
CA ARG A 261 12.00 10.71 32.17
C ARG A 261 12.09 9.21 31.89
N ASN A 262 12.94 8.79 30.95
CA ASN A 262 13.14 7.38 30.65
C ASN A 262 13.56 6.59 31.90
N ASP A 263 13.03 5.37 32.07
CA ASP A 263 13.24 4.49 33.23
C ASP A 263 12.80 5.08 34.59
N THR A 264 11.84 6.01 34.58
CA THR A 264 11.22 6.53 35.81
C THR A 264 10.01 5.69 36.20
N ILE A 265 10.20 4.79 37.16
CA ILE A 265 9.25 3.74 37.59
C ILE A 265 7.83 4.26 37.89
N HIS A 266 7.71 5.48 38.44
CA HIS A 266 6.42 6.04 38.86
C HIS A 266 5.64 6.75 37.75
N LEU A 267 6.23 6.89 36.56
CA LEU A 267 5.55 7.47 35.40
C LEU A 267 4.91 6.38 34.54
N PRO A 268 3.81 6.69 33.82
CA PRO A 268 3.25 5.78 32.82
C PRO A 268 4.33 5.26 31.87
N ASN A 269 4.24 3.98 31.50
CA ASN A 269 5.22 3.29 30.65
C ASN A 269 6.69 3.47 31.11
N ASN A 270 6.94 3.55 32.43
CA ASN A 270 8.25 3.85 33.02
C ASN A 270 8.88 5.17 32.51
N GLY A 271 8.03 6.14 32.17
CA GLY A 271 8.40 7.46 31.66
C GLY A 271 8.91 7.49 30.22
N TYR A 272 9.01 6.33 29.55
CA TYR A 272 9.26 6.25 28.12
C TYR A 272 8.05 6.78 27.33
N LEU A 273 8.30 7.55 26.27
CA LEU A 273 7.27 8.17 25.45
C LEU A 273 6.38 9.18 26.23
N GLN A 274 6.84 9.69 27.38
CA GLN A 274 6.11 10.64 28.23
C GLN A 274 6.75 12.05 28.26
N ASP A 275 7.58 12.40 27.27
CA ASP A 275 8.34 13.65 27.21
C ASP A 275 8.25 14.32 25.83
N GLY A 276 7.11 14.20 25.15
CA GLY A 276 6.88 14.83 23.85
C GLY A 276 7.64 14.18 22.68
N GLN A 277 7.95 12.89 22.77
CA GLN A 277 8.52 12.12 21.65
C GLN A 277 7.52 12.04 20.48
N PRO A 278 8.02 11.89 19.24
CA PRO A 278 7.15 11.81 18.07
C PRO A 278 6.25 10.58 18.10
N LYS A 279 5.04 10.72 17.56
CA LYS A 279 4.20 9.56 17.24
C LYS A 279 4.80 8.78 16.06
N LEU A 280 4.77 7.47 16.14
CA LEU A 280 5.30 6.56 15.11
C LEU A 280 4.16 5.93 14.30
N TYR A 281 4.21 6.08 12.98
CA TYR A 281 3.22 5.57 12.03
C TYR A 281 3.86 4.61 11.03
N PHE A 282 3.25 3.44 10.86
CA PHE A 282 3.48 2.50 9.77
C PHE A 282 2.27 2.47 8.85
N CYS A 283 2.48 2.13 7.58
CA CYS A 283 1.42 2.10 6.57
C CYS A 283 1.19 0.71 5.96
N ASN A 284 2.03 -0.26 6.30
CA ASN A 284 1.93 -1.64 5.86
C ASN A 284 2.29 -2.56 7.04
N GLN A 285 1.41 -3.52 7.34
CA GLN A 285 1.61 -4.44 8.46
C GLN A 285 2.09 -5.83 8.04
N ASP A 286 2.12 -6.11 6.74
CA ASP A 286 2.47 -7.40 6.19
C ASP A 286 3.91 -7.74 6.59
N PHE A 287 4.09 -8.95 7.10
CA PHE A 287 5.42 -9.44 7.43
C PHE A 287 6.21 -9.77 6.16
N GLU A 288 5.54 -10.34 5.18
CA GLU A 288 6.09 -10.78 3.89
C GLU A 288 5.19 -10.38 2.73
N TRP A 289 5.75 -10.35 1.51
CA TRP A 289 5.05 -10.08 0.26
C TRP A 289 5.64 -10.88 -0.91
N ALA A 290 4.84 -11.09 -1.95
CA ALA A 290 5.24 -11.83 -3.15
C ALA A 290 6.11 -10.98 -4.10
N THR A 291 7.26 -11.53 -4.52
CA THR A 291 8.20 -10.89 -5.47
C THR A 291 8.54 -11.85 -6.62
N GLN A 292 9.50 -11.51 -7.49
CA GLN A 292 10.02 -12.48 -8.47
C GLN A 292 10.79 -13.66 -7.84
N HIS A 293 11.16 -13.57 -6.56
CA HIS A 293 11.82 -14.67 -5.85
C HIS A 293 10.85 -15.84 -5.61
N GLU A 294 11.37 -17.07 -5.48
CA GLU A 294 10.57 -18.28 -5.25
C GLU A 294 9.80 -18.23 -3.92
N HIS A 295 10.43 -17.69 -2.88
CA HIS A 295 9.84 -17.48 -1.56
C HIS A 295 9.45 -16.01 -1.31
N PRO A 296 8.36 -15.73 -0.57
CA PRO A 296 7.97 -14.40 -0.12
C PRO A 296 9.13 -13.67 0.58
N ARG A 297 9.23 -12.34 0.38
CA ARG A 297 10.30 -11.51 0.95
C ARG A 297 9.75 -10.62 2.05
N PHE A 298 10.61 -10.18 2.97
CA PHE A 298 10.21 -9.29 4.05
C PHE A 298 9.58 -7.98 3.52
N ALA A 299 8.46 -7.62 4.13
CA ALA A 299 7.74 -6.37 3.95
C ALA A 299 7.95 -5.44 5.15
N GLN A 300 7.16 -4.36 5.25
CA GLN A 300 7.33 -3.35 6.30
C GLN A 300 7.04 -3.89 7.70
N GLY A 301 6.19 -4.91 7.83
CA GLY A 301 5.92 -5.59 9.09
C GLY A 301 7.18 -6.21 9.70
N ALA A 302 8.07 -6.80 8.90
CA ALA A 302 9.34 -7.32 9.39
C ALA A 302 10.26 -6.22 9.95
N PHE A 303 10.30 -5.05 9.32
CA PHE A 303 11.03 -3.88 9.83
C PHE A 303 10.46 -3.42 11.18
N ARG A 304 9.12 -3.40 11.32
CA ARG A 304 8.44 -3.09 12.59
C ARG A 304 8.77 -4.13 13.67
N GLU A 305 8.78 -5.42 13.34
CA GLU A 305 9.15 -6.47 14.31
C GLU A 305 10.61 -6.36 14.75
N ALA A 306 11.53 -5.99 13.84
CA ALA A 306 12.92 -5.69 14.19
C ALA A 306 13.00 -4.51 15.18
N LEU A 307 12.27 -3.41 14.93
CA LEU A 307 12.19 -2.29 15.87
C LEU A 307 11.63 -2.70 17.23
N LYS A 308 10.60 -3.54 17.27
CA LYS A 308 10.02 -4.05 18.53
C LYS A 308 11.06 -4.82 19.35
N GLY A 309 11.86 -5.66 18.72
CA GLY A 309 12.95 -6.38 19.38
C GLY A 309 14.01 -5.43 19.95
N ILE A 310 14.45 -4.45 19.17
CA ILE A 310 15.40 -3.41 19.60
C ILE A 310 14.83 -2.63 20.79
N TRP A 311 13.59 -2.19 20.70
CA TRP A 311 12.91 -1.44 21.76
C TRP A 311 12.78 -2.26 23.05
N GLN A 312 12.39 -3.52 22.94
CA GLN A 312 12.30 -4.42 24.09
C GLN A 312 13.65 -4.52 24.81
N TYR A 313 14.75 -4.67 24.08
CA TYR A 313 16.08 -4.69 24.67
C TYR A 313 16.47 -3.33 25.27
N ALA A 314 16.31 -2.24 24.52
CA ALA A 314 16.68 -0.88 24.93
C ALA A 314 15.95 -0.39 26.19
N THR A 315 14.77 -0.94 26.45
CA THR A 315 13.92 -0.61 27.61
C THR A 315 13.95 -1.68 28.70
N ASN A 316 14.83 -2.70 28.59
CA ASN A 316 14.89 -3.85 29.49
C ASN A 316 13.53 -4.55 29.67
N GLY A 317 12.68 -4.55 28.64
CA GLY A 317 11.32 -5.08 28.66
C GLY A 317 10.33 -4.29 29.53
N LYS A 318 10.73 -3.13 30.07
CA LYS A 318 9.89 -2.35 30.99
C LYS A 318 8.87 -1.45 30.27
N ALA A 319 9.07 -1.17 28.99
CA ALA A 319 8.21 -0.26 28.25
C ALA A 319 7.67 -0.89 26.97
N LYS A 320 6.38 -0.64 26.72
CA LYS A 320 5.73 -1.01 25.47
C LYS A 320 6.07 0.02 24.40
N LEU A 321 6.41 -0.44 23.19
CA LEU A 321 6.53 0.42 22.02
C LEU A 321 5.12 0.88 21.62
N GLU A 322 4.89 2.18 21.56
CA GLU A 322 3.65 2.76 21.05
C GLU A 322 3.83 3.19 19.59
N TYR A 323 2.93 2.71 18.74
CA TYR A 323 2.91 3.03 17.31
C TYR A 323 1.50 2.83 16.76
N ILE A 324 1.26 3.45 15.61
CA ILE A 324 0.02 3.33 14.85
C ILE A 324 0.35 2.62 13.55
N VAL A 325 -0.45 1.64 13.16
CA VAL A 325 -0.31 0.95 11.88
C VAL A 325 -1.55 1.21 11.06
N ILE A 326 -1.33 1.56 9.81
CA ILE A 326 -2.34 1.69 8.76
C ILE A 326 -2.03 0.66 7.67
N GLY A 327 -2.91 0.52 6.68
CA GLY A 327 -2.85 -0.52 5.65
C GLY A 327 -3.73 -1.71 5.99
N LYS A 328 -4.02 -2.58 5.02
CA LYS A 328 -4.80 -3.81 5.24
C LYS A 328 -4.15 -4.68 6.33
N PRO A 329 -4.92 -5.38 7.19
CA PRO A 329 -6.39 -5.43 7.36
C PRO A 329 -7.05 -4.27 8.15
N THR A 330 -6.41 -3.13 8.38
CA THR A 330 -7.00 -2.09 9.26
C THR A 330 -8.31 -1.53 8.72
N GLU A 331 -9.24 -1.20 9.63
CA GLU A 331 -10.52 -0.54 9.28
C GLU A 331 -10.26 0.73 8.46
N ALA A 332 -9.30 1.56 8.86
CA ALA A 332 -8.95 2.78 8.14
C ALA A 332 -8.56 2.54 6.66
N ALA A 333 -7.86 1.45 6.34
CA ALA A 333 -7.50 1.14 4.96
C ALA A 333 -8.73 0.75 4.12
N TYR A 334 -9.65 -0.03 4.71
CA TYR A 334 -10.87 -0.44 4.04
C TYR A 334 -11.89 0.68 3.93
N GLU A 335 -11.98 1.59 4.91
CA GLU A 335 -12.77 2.81 4.80
C GLU A 335 -12.28 3.69 3.65
N TYR A 336 -10.97 3.88 3.53
CA TYR A 336 -10.38 4.58 2.38
C TYR A 336 -10.70 3.89 1.05
N GLY A 337 -10.62 2.56 1.02
CA GLY A 337 -11.04 1.74 -0.11
C GLY A 337 -12.50 1.96 -0.47
N GLU A 338 -13.40 1.87 0.50
CA GLU A 338 -14.84 2.04 0.30
C GLU A 338 -15.21 3.44 -0.21
N LYS A 339 -14.63 4.50 0.37
CA LYS A 339 -14.84 5.87 -0.13
C LYS A 339 -14.37 6.04 -1.58
N THR A 340 -13.20 5.48 -1.89
CA THR A 340 -12.63 5.52 -3.25
C THR A 340 -13.52 4.77 -4.23
N LEU A 341 -13.99 3.59 -3.84
CA LEU A 341 -14.86 2.74 -4.65
C LEU A 341 -16.24 3.37 -4.86
N TYR A 342 -16.84 3.94 -3.81
CA TYR A 342 -18.11 4.65 -3.86
C TYR A 342 -18.03 5.83 -4.84
N ALA A 343 -16.98 6.63 -4.73
CA ALA A 343 -16.80 7.78 -5.62
C ALA A 343 -16.52 7.36 -7.07
N TYR A 344 -15.76 6.28 -7.29
CA TYR A 344 -15.57 5.71 -8.62
C TYR A 344 -16.90 5.20 -9.22
N ASN A 345 -17.73 4.50 -8.44
CA ASN A 345 -19.06 4.06 -8.86
C ASN A 345 -19.96 5.25 -9.25
N ASN A 346 -19.94 6.33 -8.48
CA ASN A 346 -20.68 7.56 -8.81
C ASN A 346 -20.23 8.13 -10.16
N SER A 347 -18.91 8.17 -10.42
CA SER A 347 -18.37 8.63 -11.71
C SER A 347 -18.82 7.75 -12.89
N LEU A 348 -18.94 6.44 -12.66
CA LEU A 348 -19.46 5.53 -13.68
C LEU A 348 -20.97 5.74 -13.86
N SER A 349 -21.71 6.14 -12.82
CA SER A 349 -23.17 6.31 -12.84
C SER A 349 -23.56 7.60 -13.57
N GLU A 350 -22.76 8.65 -13.39
CA GLU A 350 -22.86 9.88 -14.18
C GLU A 350 -22.63 9.60 -15.68
N LYS A 351 -21.63 8.76 -16.02
CA LYS A 351 -21.32 8.40 -17.41
C LYS A 351 -22.40 7.54 -18.07
N SER A 352 -23.01 6.62 -17.33
CA SER A 352 -24.05 5.73 -17.85
C SER A 352 -25.46 6.33 -17.79
N GLY A 353 -25.67 7.39 -17.00
CA GLY A 353 -27.00 7.91 -16.67
C GLY A 353 -27.83 6.99 -15.78
N MET A 354 -27.19 6.00 -15.13
CA MET A 354 -27.85 4.99 -14.29
C MET A 354 -27.25 5.02 -12.89
N ALA A 355 -28.06 5.43 -11.90
CA ALA A 355 -27.67 5.37 -10.50
C ALA A 355 -27.53 3.91 -10.04
N ARG A 356 -26.45 3.61 -9.32
CA ARG A 356 -26.12 2.24 -8.90
C ARG A 356 -25.77 2.18 -7.42
N ARG A 357 -26.34 1.20 -6.73
CA ARG A 357 -26.02 0.88 -5.34
C ARG A 357 -25.06 -0.29 -5.28
N ILE A 358 -23.93 -0.15 -4.59
CA ILE A 358 -23.01 -1.27 -4.37
C ILE A 358 -23.58 -2.17 -3.26
N LYS A 359 -24.01 -3.37 -3.61
CA LYS A 359 -24.54 -4.36 -2.64
C LYS A 359 -23.42 -5.22 -2.05
N THR A 360 -22.47 -5.64 -2.88
CA THR A 360 -21.41 -6.57 -2.50
C THR A 360 -20.08 -6.11 -3.07
N VAL A 361 -19.03 -6.14 -2.25
CA VAL A 361 -17.65 -5.88 -2.67
C VAL A 361 -16.83 -7.17 -2.52
N TYR A 362 -16.20 -7.62 -3.60
CA TYR A 362 -15.31 -8.77 -3.60
C TYR A 362 -13.85 -8.32 -3.52
N MET A 363 -13.23 -8.50 -2.35
CA MET A 363 -11.80 -8.29 -2.15
C MET A 363 -11.03 -9.52 -2.65
N ILE A 364 -10.23 -9.36 -3.70
CA ILE A 364 -9.37 -10.40 -4.26
C ILE A 364 -7.94 -10.15 -3.79
N GLY A 365 -7.38 -11.10 -3.05
CA GLY A 365 -6.07 -10.99 -2.41
C GLY A 365 -5.34 -12.32 -2.30
N ASP A 366 -4.04 -12.27 -2.05
CA ASP A 366 -3.17 -13.45 -1.93
C ASP A 366 -2.73 -13.72 -0.48
N ASN A 367 -3.02 -12.81 0.45
CA ASN A 367 -2.55 -12.88 1.83
C ASN A 367 -3.71 -13.03 2.84
N PRO A 368 -3.85 -14.19 3.52
CA PRO A 368 -4.90 -14.41 4.51
C PRO A 368 -4.91 -13.42 5.68
N GLU A 369 -3.72 -13.01 6.17
CA GLU A 369 -3.59 -12.07 7.28
C GLU A 369 -3.90 -10.62 6.87
N SER A 370 -3.85 -10.32 5.56
CA SER A 370 -4.02 -8.99 5.00
C SER A 370 -5.39 -8.79 4.36
N ASP A 371 -5.59 -9.42 3.20
CA ASP A 371 -6.74 -9.19 2.34
C ASP A 371 -8.01 -9.87 2.85
N VAL A 372 -7.87 -11.14 3.25
CA VAL A 372 -8.98 -11.97 3.69
C VAL A 372 -9.48 -11.49 5.04
N ARG A 373 -8.57 -11.37 6.02
CA ARG A 373 -8.90 -10.82 7.34
C ARG A 373 -9.54 -9.44 7.25
N GLY A 374 -8.98 -8.55 6.44
CA GLY A 374 -9.50 -7.19 6.30
C GLY A 374 -10.92 -7.17 5.77
N ALA A 375 -11.18 -7.87 4.66
CA ALA A 375 -12.53 -7.93 4.09
C ALA A 375 -13.55 -8.62 5.03
N ASN A 376 -13.16 -9.70 5.70
CA ASN A 376 -14.04 -10.42 6.63
C ASN A 376 -14.41 -9.62 7.89
N THR A 377 -13.54 -8.71 8.33
CA THR A 377 -13.74 -7.95 9.57
C THR A 377 -14.29 -6.55 9.33
N PHE A 378 -14.23 -6.07 8.08
CA PHE A 378 -14.66 -4.74 7.74
C PHE A 378 -16.18 -4.58 7.80
N LYS A 379 -16.63 -3.49 8.44
CA LYS A 379 -18.04 -3.11 8.50
C LYS A 379 -18.25 -1.92 7.59
N SER A 380 -18.88 -2.17 6.45
CA SER A 380 -19.19 -1.13 5.47
C SER A 380 -20.00 0.01 6.07
N ARG A 381 -19.63 1.23 5.71
CA ARG A 381 -20.36 2.46 6.03
C ARG A 381 -21.48 2.75 5.02
N ILE A 382 -21.40 2.17 3.82
CA ILE A 382 -22.45 2.25 2.79
C ILE A 382 -23.41 1.05 2.80
N GLY A 383 -23.26 0.13 3.76
CA GLY A 383 -24.09 -1.06 3.90
C GLY A 383 -23.79 -2.18 2.91
N ALA A 384 -22.65 -2.13 2.21
CA ALA A 384 -22.21 -3.19 1.31
C ALA A 384 -21.65 -4.40 2.08
N GLU A 385 -21.92 -5.61 1.58
CA GLU A 385 -21.29 -6.83 2.10
C GLU A 385 -19.90 -7.01 1.49
N TRP A 386 -18.85 -7.05 2.32
CA TRP A 386 -17.50 -7.34 1.87
C TRP A 386 -17.23 -8.84 1.95
N LYS A 387 -16.88 -9.44 0.81
CA LYS A 387 -16.52 -10.86 0.65
C LYS A 387 -15.07 -10.96 0.23
N SER A 388 -14.36 -11.94 0.77
CA SER A 388 -12.94 -12.16 0.45
C SER A 388 -12.75 -13.36 -0.48
N ILE A 389 -11.89 -13.22 -1.48
CA ILE A 389 -11.47 -14.29 -2.36
C ILE A 389 -9.95 -14.39 -2.27
N LEU A 390 -9.47 -15.58 -1.89
CA LEU A 390 -8.05 -15.86 -1.77
C LEU A 390 -7.53 -16.50 -3.06
N VAL A 391 -6.49 -15.93 -3.66
CA VAL A 391 -5.83 -16.49 -4.84
C VAL A 391 -4.57 -17.26 -4.50
N GLU A 392 -4.27 -18.28 -5.31
CA GLU A 392 -3.11 -19.17 -5.16
C GLU A 392 -1.81 -18.64 -5.80
N SER A 393 -1.85 -17.42 -6.36
CA SER A 393 -0.76 -16.86 -7.17
C SER A 393 0.29 -16.06 -6.40
N GLY A 394 0.18 -15.97 -5.07
CA GLY A 394 1.02 -15.10 -4.24
C GLY A 394 1.49 -15.72 -2.91
N VAL A 395 1.27 -15.04 -1.79
CA VAL A 395 1.76 -15.42 -0.45
C VAL A 395 1.16 -16.74 0.04
N TYR A 396 -0.13 -16.97 -0.21
CA TYR A 396 -0.81 -18.19 0.21
C TYR A 396 -0.26 -19.45 -0.50
N GLU A 397 0.04 -20.48 0.29
CA GLU A 397 0.49 -21.77 -0.20
C GLU A 397 -0.70 -22.70 -0.49
N PRO A 398 -0.93 -23.12 -1.76
CA PRO A 398 -2.04 -23.96 -2.13
C PRO A 398 -2.06 -25.29 -1.38
N GLY A 399 -3.25 -25.72 -0.95
CA GLY A 399 -3.44 -26.96 -0.19
C GLY A 399 -3.18 -26.84 1.32
N THR A 400 -2.78 -25.66 1.80
CA THR A 400 -2.69 -25.38 3.25
C THR A 400 -4.01 -24.81 3.77
N LYS A 401 -4.19 -24.78 5.10
CA LYS A 401 -5.36 -24.11 5.70
C LYS A 401 -5.02 -22.62 5.88
N PRO A 402 -5.77 -21.68 5.28
CA PRO A 402 -5.51 -20.25 5.48
C PRO A 402 -5.80 -19.86 6.93
N THR A 403 -5.07 -18.86 7.45
CA THR A 403 -5.27 -18.40 8.84
C THR A 403 -6.62 -17.71 9.05
N TYR A 404 -7.21 -17.17 7.96
CA TYR A 404 -8.57 -16.66 7.90
C TYR A 404 -9.29 -17.32 6.72
N GLU A 405 -10.51 -17.80 6.96
CA GLU A 405 -11.30 -18.50 5.94
C GLU A 405 -11.86 -17.49 4.91
N PRO A 406 -11.55 -17.64 3.61
CA PRO A 406 -12.14 -16.79 2.59
C PRO A 406 -13.56 -17.25 2.23
N THR A 407 -14.29 -16.44 1.46
CA THR A 407 -15.59 -16.85 0.89
C THR A 407 -15.40 -18.03 -0.07
N PHE A 408 -14.31 -18.00 -0.84
CA PHE A 408 -13.79 -19.15 -1.57
C PHE A 408 -12.34 -18.90 -2.00
N ILE A 409 -11.65 -19.97 -2.40
CA ILE A 409 -10.30 -19.93 -2.96
C ILE A 409 -10.41 -20.05 -4.48
N ALA A 410 -9.60 -19.27 -5.20
CA ALA A 410 -9.50 -19.28 -6.65
C ALA A 410 -8.05 -19.52 -7.08
N LYS A 411 -7.86 -20.14 -8.25
CA LYS A 411 -6.52 -20.42 -8.76
C LYS A 411 -5.73 -19.16 -9.09
N ASP A 412 -6.39 -18.20 -9.74
CA ASP A 412 -5.81 -16.94 -10.17
C ASP A 412 -6.91 -15.85 -10.24
N VAL A 413 -6.51 -14.62 -10.54
CA VAL A 413 -7.45 -13.49 -10.61
C VAL A 413 -8.55 -13.68 -11.66
N ARG A 414 -8.28 -14.37 -12.76
CA ARG A 414 -9.29 -14.62 -13.79
C ARG A 414 -10.32 -15.63 -13.32
N ASP A 415 -9.87 -16.69 -12.67
CA ASP A 415 -10.76 -17.66 -12.03
C ASP A 415 -11.61 -16.98 -10.94
N ALA A 416 -11.02 -16.14 -10.09
CA ALA A 416 -11.73 -15.37 -9.08
C ALA A 416 -12.86 -14.53 -9.67
N VAL A 417 -12.54 -13.67 -10.65
CA VAL A 417 -13.54 -12.79 -11.28
C VAL A 417 -14.61 -13.61 -12.02
N THR A 418 -14.22 -14.66 -12.75
CA THR A 418 -15.17 -15.50 -13.50
C THR A 418 -16.15 -16.18 -12.55
N GLN A 419 -15.67 -16.77 -11.45
CA GLN A 419 -16.54 -17.42 -10.47
C GLN A 419 -17.52 -16.44 -9.82
N VAL A 420 -17.08 -15.22 -9.50
CA VAL A 420 -18.00 -14.18 -8.98
C VAL A 420 -19.09 -13.88 -9.99
N LEU A 421 -18.73 -13.58 -11.23
CA LEU A 421 -19.71 -13.21 -12.26
C LEU A 421 -20.71 -14.35 -12.53
N VAL A 422 -20.25 -15.60 -12.56
CA VAL A 422 -21.14 -16.76 -12.70
C VAL A 422 -22.09 -16.88 -11.51
N ARG A 423 -21.60 -16.76 -10.27
CA ARG A 423 -22.44 -16.84 -9.06
C ARG A 423 -23.51 -15.76 -9.04
N GLU A 424 -23.16 -14.53 -9.40
CA GLU A 424 -24.10 -13.40 -9.43
C GLU A 424 -25.17 -13.58 -10.53
N VAL A 425 -24.79 -14.08 -11.71
CA VAL A 425 -25.76 -14.39 -12.77
C VAL A 425 -26.74 -15.48 -12.33
N VAL A 426 -26.24 -16.54 -11.68
CA VAL A 426 -27.09 -17.63 -11.15
C VAL A 426 -28.00 -17.13 -10.03
N GLU A 427 -27.51 -16.28 -9.12
CA GLU A 427 -28.32 -15.69 -8.05
C GLU A 427 -29.43 -14.80 -8.63
N LEU A 428 -29.12 -13.97 -9.64
CA LEU A 428 -30.12 -13.14 -10.33
C LEU A 428 -31.18 -13.98 -11.05
N GLN A 429 -30.78 -15.07 -11.73
CA GLN A 429 -31.72 -15.97 -12.40
C GLN A 429 -32.63 -16.70 -11.40
N THR A 430 -32.07 -17.19 -10.29
CA THR A 430 -32.83 -17.84 -9.21
C THR A 430 -33.84 -16.87 -8.59
N ASN A 431 -33.41 -15.65 -8.23
CA ASN A 431 -34.30 -14.63 -7.66
C ASN A 431 -35.43 -14.23 -8.63
N LEU A 432 -35.12 -14.13 -9.93
CA LEU A 432 -36.14 -13.85 -10.94
C LEU A 432 -37.14 -14.99 -11.07
N MET A 433 -36.67 -16.24 -10.98
CA MET A 433 -37.52 -17.43 -11.02
C MET A 433 -38.42 -17.49 -9.79
N GLU A 434 -37.87 -17.32 -8.59
CA GLU A 434 -38.63 -17.29 -7.33
C GLU A 434 -39.67 -16.16 -7.32
N GLY A 435 -39.30 -14.96 -7.78
CA GLY A 435 -40.24 -13.85 -7.91
C GLY A 435 -41.39 -14.14 -8.87
N ARG A 436 -41.11 -14.81 -10.01
CA ARG A 436 -42.14 -15.25 -10.95
C ARG A 436 -43.04 -16.33 -10.36
N LEU A 437 -42.47 -17.29 -9.63
CA LEU A 437 -43.24 -18.34 -8.94
C LEU A 437 -44.15 -17.73 -7.87
N ALA A 438 -43.65 -16.79 -7.08
CA ALA A 438 -44.44 -16.06 -6.09
C ALA A 438 -45.59 -15.24 -6.73
N LEU A 439 -45.34 -14.58 -7.87
CA LEU A 439 -46.37 -13.87 -8.66
C LEU A 439 -47.46 -14.82 -9.20
N LEU A 440 -47.10 -16.07 -9.46
CA LEU A 440 -48.03 -17.12 -9.89
C LEU A 440 -48.69 -17.88 -8.72
N GLY A 441 -48.35 -17.53 -7.47
CA GLY A 441 -48.88 -18.18 -6.27
C GLY A 441 -48.39 -19.62 -6.07
N LEU A 442 -47.26 -19.99 -6.69
CA LEU A 442 -46.66 -21.33 -6.60
C LEU A 442 -45.51 -21.29 -5.59
N ASP A 443 -45.57 -22.15 -4.57
CA ASP A 443 -44.47 -22.35 -3.63
C ASP A 443 -43.43 -23.32 -4.22
N ASN A 444 -42.14 -23.15 -3.89
CA ASN A 444 -41.02 -23.96 -4.41
C ASN A 444 -41.17 -25.49 -4.23
N LYS A 445 -42.13 -25.96 -3.41
CA LYS A 445 -42.45 -27.39 -3.23
C LYS A 445 -43.33 -27.99 -4.32
N GLU A 446 -44.01 -27.19 -5.15
CA GLU A 446 -44.88 -27.70 -6.21
C GLU A 446 -44.17 -27.89 -7.56
N VAL A 447 -42.95 -27.35 -7.71
CA VAL A 447 -42.18 -27.40 -8.97
C VAL A 447 -41.35 -28.68 -9.11
N GLU A 448 -40.97 -29.34 -8.01
CA GLU A 448 -40.29 -30.66 -8.06
C GLU A 448 -41.13 -31.78 -8.67
N VAL A 449 -42.46 -31.59 -8.78
CA VAL A 449 -43.38 -32.60 -9.35
C VAL A 449 -43.37 -32.60 -10.89
N PHE A 450 -42.92 -31.52 -11.53
CA PHE A 450 -42.92 -31.43 -13.01
C PHE A 450 -41.60 -31.89 -13.67
N THR A 451 -40.53 -32.08 -12.90
CA THR A 451 -39.23 -32.55 -13.43
C THR A 451 -38.98 -34.04 -13.17
N SER A 452 -39.88 -34.75 -12.49
CA SER A 452 -39.69 -36.18 -12.14
C SER A 452 -40.57 -37.15 -12.93
N SER A 453 -41.13 -36.75 -14.07
CA SER A 453 -41.84 -37.67 -14.98
C SER A 453 -41.24 -37.66 -16.39
N GLU A 454 -39.96 -38.02 -16.51
CA GLU A 454 -39.50 -38.69 -17.72
C GLU A 454 -39.81 -40.17 -17.55
N ASP A 455 -40.93 -40.57 -18.16
CA ASP A 455 -41.34 -41.95 -18.32
C ASP A 455 -40.38 -42.62 -19.32
N GLU A 456 -39.36 -43.30 -18.81
CA GLU A 456 -38.55 -44.27 -19.57
C GLU A 456 -39.42 -45.47 -19.98
N SER A 457 -40.34 -45.29 -20.92
CA SER A 457 -40.85 -46.39 -21.76
C SER A 457 -41.71 -45.88 -22.93
N ALA A 458 -41.13 -45.77 -24.13
CA ALA A 458 -41.67 -46.30 -25.40
C ALA A 458 -41.02 -45.66 -26.65
N ILE A 459 -40.32 -46.53 -27.40
CA ILE A 459 -39.91 -46.49 -28.83
C ILE A 459 -38.73 -45.58 -29.21
#